data_AF-A0A662YEF3-F1
#
_entry.id   AF-A0A662YEF3-F1
#
_cell.length_a   1.000
_cell.length_b   1.000
_cell.length_c   1.000
_cell.angle_alpha   90.00
_cell.angle_beta   90.00
_cell.angle_gamma   90.00
#
_symmetry.space_group_name_H-M   'P 1'
#
loop_
_entity.id
_entity.type
_entity.pdbx_description
1 polymer ?
#
loop_
_entity_poly.entity_id
_entity_poly.type
_entity_poly.pdbx_seq_one_letter_code
_entity_poly.pdbx_strand_id
1 'polypeptide(L)'
;MLPIDPGKPFFQCIKTSLKSVVRDPIVIEKLTNAAALTNRIMTHTLQIIKLYFIYLYDHGAPLPTLDKPFVTSVMKVLCDASPSGRPKAEMLRVKDELTRFYAEHYEPVMLDALNYRHLYTALDYMAIDVITMYENNIKQHYCQYVERFVNVSLRKRERIEVIKATEVSTGQKKAQTNLLCRELRKVKDDILGVNDPKTSDPQYHKWIDEQRPRNGKRTGIARDGNLKKMQSDVWGLFFKTDMKCFHRVENAHSYTFHHMIETDGVSCSIALIRKDKAGKIVKTPKAKKSGGEKYIDELSEEERGSLAEKKLVGIDPNMGDLLYCVNSDQRDQTKFRYLQNTCRKGTKYKKYRNMLQSMKRDVVDSRRIAEWGADMSTYNKKTLNFEAFKVYLQ
;
A
#
# COMPACT_ATOMS: atom_id res chain seq x y z
N MET A 1 -25.22 -31.82 7.76
CA MET A 1 -24.64 -30.50 7.45
C MET A 1 -25.09 -29.49 8.49
N LEU A 2 -24.17 -28.70 9.06
CA LEU A 2 -24.55 -27.49 9.82
C LEU A 2 -25.35 -26.54 8.90
N PRO A 3 -26.42 -25.90 9.41
CA PRO A 3 -27.21 -24.97 8.62
C PRO A 3 -26.33 -23.81 8.12
N ILE A 4 -26.48 -23.48 6.83
CA ILE A 4 -25.77 -22.36 6.22
C ILE A 4 -26.51 -21.08 6.60
N ASP A 5 -25.87 -20.26 7.43
CA ASP A 5 -26.38 -18.94 7.78
C ASP A 5 -26.15 -17.97 6.59
N PRO A 6 -27.23 -17.48 5.93
CA PRO A 6 -27.12 -16.58 4.80
C PRO A 6 -26.50 -15.21 5.18
N GLY A 7 -26.54 -14.82 6.46
CA GLY A 7 -25.98 -13.56 6.96
C GLY A 7 -24.46 -13.55 7.12
N LYS A 8 -23.79 -14.71 7.04
CA LYS A 8 -22.33 -14.79 7.19
C LYS A 8 -21.59 -14.53 5.87
N PRO A 9 -20.39 -13.90 5.91
CA PRO A 9 -19.64 -13.51 4.72
C PRO A 9 -19.26 -14.70 3.86
N PHE A 10 -19.16 -14.54 2.54
CA PHE A 10 -18.80 -15.65 1.64
C PHE A 10 -17.39 -16.18 1.88
N PHE A 11 -16.49 -15.35 2.41
CA PHE A 11 -15.12 -15.70 2.75
C PHE A 11 -14.85 -15.51 4.24
N GLN A 12 -13.99 -16.35 4.80
CA GLN A 12 -13.45 -16.24 6.15
C GLN A 12 -11.94 -16.48 6.12
N CYS A 13 -11.23 -16.00 7.15
CA CYS A 13 -9.80 -16.19 7.28
C CYS A 13 -9.46 -16.73 8.67
N ILE A 14 -8.60 -17.75 8.74
CA ILE A 14 -7.99 -18.21 9.98
C ILE A 14 -6.52 -17.86 9.97
N LYS A 15 -6.07 -17.08 10.96
CA LYS A 15 -4.67 -16.73 11.16
C LYS A 15 -4.00 -17.72 12.10
N THR A 16 -2.87 -18.29 11.69
CA THR A 16 -2.05 -19.19 12.52
C THR A 16 -0.58 -19.10 12.14
N SER A 17 0.31 -19.79 12.85
CA SER A 17 1.74 -19.83 12.52
C SER A 17 2.00 -20.75 11.33
N LEU A 18 2.95 -20.41 10.45
CA LEU A 18 3.31 -21.32 9.35
C LEU A 18 3.79 -22.69 9.88
N LYS A 19 4.56 -22.67 10.98
CA LYS A 19 5.08 -23.87 11.65
C LYS A 19 3.99 -24.84 12.12
N SER A 20 2.80 -24.36 12.48
CA SER A 20 1.73 -25.24 12.99
C SER A 20 1.06 -26.05 11.88
N VAL A 21 1.14 -25.60 10.62
CA VAL A 21 0.39 -26.19 9.49
C VAL A 21 1.26 -26.91 8.47
N VAL A 22 2.57 -26.66 8.47
CA VAL A 22 3.52 -27.33 7.56
C VAL A 22 3.92 -28.72 8.11
N ARG A 23 4.01 -29.71 7.22
CA ARG A 23 4.39 -31.10 7.58
C ARG A 23 5.86 -31.26 7.85
N ASP A 24 6.69 -30.74 6.95
CA ASP A 24 8.12 -30.94 6.94
C ASP A 24 8.85 -29.61 7.20
N PRO A 25 9.75 -29.53 8.18
CA PRO A 25 10.58 -28.33 8.42
C PRO A 25 11.29 -27.80 7.18
N ILE A 26 11.69 -28.66 6.23
CA ILE A 26 12.36 -28.22 4.99
C ILE A 26 11.45 -27.36 4.11
N VAL A 27 10.13 -27.57 4.19
CA VAL A 27 9.14 -26.75 3.46
C VAL A 27 9.05 -25.38 4.09
N ILE A 28 9.16 -25.26 5.42
CA ILE A 28 9.19 -23.96 6.11
C ILE A 28 10.40 -23.16 5.61
N GLU A 29 11.59 -23.76 5.64
CA GLU A 29 12.82 -23.10 5.19
C GLU A 29 12.70 -22.62 3.74
N LYS A 30 12.23 -23.48 2.82
CA LYS A 30 12.03 -23.12 1.42
C LYS A 30 11.03 -21.98 1.25
N LEU A 31 9.92 -21.98 1.99
CA LEU A 31 8.92 -20.92 1.93
C LEU A 31 9.47 -19.60 2.49
N THR A 32 10.21 -19.64 3.61
CA THR A 32 10.84 -18.46 4.20
C THR A 32 11.89 -17.87 3.25
N ASN A 33 12.74 -18.70 2.65
CA ASN A 33 13.74 -18.26 1.68
C ASN A 33 13.09 -17.68 0.42
N ALA A 34 12.03 -18.32 -0.10
CA ALA A 34 11.27 -17.81 -1.25
C ALA A 34 10.60 -16.47 -0.94
N ALA A 35 10.00 -16.31 0.24
CA ALA A 35 9.40 -15.05 0.67
C ALA A 35 10.45 -13.94 0.81
N ALA A 36 11.60 -14.24 1.43
CA ALA A 36 12.70 -13.29 1.57
C ALA A 36 13.25 -12.84 0.20
N LEU A 37 13.44 -13.78 -0.73
CA LEU A 37 13.87 -13.47 -2.10
C LEU A 37 12.83 -12.63 -2.86
N THR A 38 11.55 -12.98 -2.75
CA THR A 38 10.44 -12.23 -3.36
C THR A 38 10.39 -10.79 -2.84
N ASN A 39 10.59 -10.58 -1.54
CA ASN A 39 10.67 -9.25 -0.93
C ASN A 39 11.85 -8.42 -1.45
N ARG A 40 13.02 -9.06 -1.63
CA ARG A 40 14.20 -8.40 -2.24
C ARG A 40 13.91 -8.01 -3.69
N ILE A 41 13.37 -8.93 -4.49
CA ILE A 41 12.98 -8.65 -5.89
C ILE A 41 12.00 -7.49 -5.96
N MET A 42 10.95 -7.47 -5.13
CA MET A 42 9.97 -6.37 -5.08
C MET A 42 10.66 -5.03 -4.76
N THR A 43 11.55 -5.02 -3.76
CA THR A 43 12.28 -3.82 -3.34
C THR A 43 13.14 -3.28 -4.48
N HIS A 44 13.97 -4.13 -5.09
CA HIS A 44 14.82 -3.71 -6.21
C HIS A 44 14.00 -3.30 -7.43
N THR A 45 12.85 -3.93 -7.68
CA THR A 45 11.94 -3.56 -8.77
C THR A 45 11.43 -2.13 -8.62
N LEU A 46 10.96 -1.76 -7.42
CA LEU A 46 10.49 -0.40 -7.17
C LEU A 46 11.62 0.64 -7.25
N GLN A 47 12.80 0.29 -6.76
CA GLN A 47 13.99 1.15 -6.78
C GLN A 47 14.50 1.40 -8.21
N ILE A 48 14.69 0.36 -9.02
CA ILE A 48 15.19 0.52 -10.39
C ILE A 48 14.16 1.22 -11.29
N ILE A 49 12.86 0.95 -11.14
CA ILE A 49 11.80 1.68 -11.89
C ILE A 49 11.92 3.17 -11.60
N LYS A 50 12.07 3.53 -10.33
CA LYS A 50 12.23 4.92 -9.94
C LYS A 50 13.51 5.53 -10.53
N LEU A 51 14.65 4.87 -10.39
CA LEU A 51 15.92 5.39 -10.90
C LEU A 51 15.88 5.56 -12.42
N TYR A 52 15.31 4.59 -13.13
CA TYR A 52 15.14 4.63 -14.58
C TYR A 52 14.23 5.78 -15.02
N PHE A 53 13.14 6.05 -14.30
CA PHE A 53 12.23 7.14 -14.63
C PHE A 53 12.87 8.51 -14.39
N ILE A 54 13.70 8.64 -13.35
CA ILE A 54 14.50 9.85 -13.14
C ILE A 54 15.48 10.05 -14.30
N TYR A 55 16.21 8.99 -14.67
CA TYR A 55 17.15 9.03 -15.79
C TYR A 55 16.49 9.47 -17.09
N LEU A 56 15.37 8.84 -17.47
CA LEU A 56 14.66 9.20 -18.70
C LEU A 56 14.15 10.65 -18.66
N TYR A 57 13.64 11.10 -17.51
CA TYR A 57 13.19 12.48 -17.35
C TYR A 57 14.33 13.48 -17.53
N ASP A 58 15.48 13.25 -16.90
CA ASP A 58 16.64 14.13 -16.98
C ASP A 58 17.23 14.21 -18.40
N HIS A 59 17.06 13.15 -19.21
CA HIS A 59 17.49 13.09 -20.61
C HIS A 59 16.40 13.51 -21.62
N GLY A 60 15.23 13.96 -21.14
CA GLY A 60 14.11 14.35 -22.01
C GLY A 60 13.52 13.19 -22.83
N ALA A 61 13.79 11.94 -22.44
CA ALA A 61 13.28 10.75 -23.09
C ALA A 61 11.82 10.46 -22.66
N PRO A 62 11.00 9.83 -23.52
CA PRO A 62 9.64 9.48 -23.18
C PRO A 62 9.61 8.44 -22.05
N LEU A 63 8.74 8.65 -21.06
CA LEU A 63 8.53 7.68 -19.98
C LEU A 63 7.73 6.48 -20.51
N PRO A 64 8.14 5.24 -20.22
CA PRO A 64 7.39 4.06 -20.61
C PRO A 64 6.06 3.99 -19.84
N THR A 65 5.07 3.32 -20.44
CA THR A 65 3.82 3.03 -19.72
C THR A 65 4.11 2.00 -18.63
N LEU A 66 3.71 2.30 -17.39
CA LEU A 66 3.80 1.36 -16.29
C LEU A 66 2.69 0.30 -16.42
N ASP A 67 2.97 -0.74 -17.20
CA ASP A 67 2.10 -1.88 -17.45
C ASP A 67 2.77 -3.21 -17.05
N LYS A 68 2.03 -4.31 -17.16
CA LYS A 68 2.53 -5.63 -16.77
C LYS A 68 3.76 -6.05 -17.60
N PRO A 69 3.77 -5.94 -18.95
CA PRO A 69 4.95 -6.21 -19.76
C PRO A 69 6.21 -5.46 -19.31
N PHE A 70 6.10 -4.15 -19.03
CA PHE A 70 7.22 -3.34 -18.56
C PHE A 70 7.74 -3.83 -17.22
N VAL A 71 6.88 -3.99 -16.21
CA VAL A 71 7.29 -4.41 -14.86
C VAL A 71 7.88 -5.83 -14.87
N THR A 72 7.31 -6.75 -15.65
CA THR A 72 7.88 -8.09 -15.83
C THR A 72 9.27 -8.04 -16.48
N SER A 73 9.49 -7.12 -17.43
CA SER A 73 10.80 -6.95 -18.06
C SER A 73 11.84 -6.44 -17.06
N VAL A 74 11.46 -5.48 -16.21
CA VAL A 74 12.30 -5.02 -15.08
C VAL A 74 12.71 -6.16 -14.17
N MET A 75 11.76 -6.96 -13.69
CA MET A 75 12.07 -8.08 -12.80
C MET A 75 12.98 -9.12 -13.46
N LYS A 76 12.84 -9.35 -14.77
CA LYS A 76 13.69 -10.30 -15.51
C LYS A 76 15.11 -9.79 -15.70
N VAL A 77 15.29 -8.49 -15.95
CA VAL A 77 16.61 -7.85 -16.04
C VAL A 77 17.31 -7.90 -14.68
N LEU A 78 16.58 -7.62 -13.59
CA LEU A 78 17.12 -7.66 -12.22
C LEU A 78 17.61 -9.04 -11.76
N CYS A 79 17.07 -10.13 -12.32
CA CYS A 79 17.24 -11.48 -11.79
C CYS A 79 18.01 -12.41 -12.75
N ASP A 80 18.82 -11.83 -13.64
CA ASP A 80 19.62 -12.53 -14.66
C ASP A 80 18.87 -13.65 -15.39
N ALA A 81 17.88 -13.26 -16.20
CA ALA A 81 17.21 -14.19 -17.09
C ALA A 81 18.10 -14.59 -18.27
N SER A 82 18.69 -15.78 -18.22
CA SER A 82 19.15 -16.47 -19.43
C SER A 82 18.04 -16.43 -20.50
N PRO A 83 18.34 -16.07 -21.75
CA PRO A 83 17.33 -15.74 -22.75
C PRO A 83 16.51 -16.98 -23.11
N SER A 84 15.26 -17.08 -22.63
CA SER A 84 14.31 -18.07 -23.11
C SER A 84 13.16 -17.38 -23.85
N GLY A 85 13.07 -17.61 -25.16
CA GLY A 85 11.95 -17.23 -26.01
C GLY A 85 12.15 -15.95 -26.83
N ARG A 86 11.63 -15.95 -28.07
CA ARG A 86 11.70 -14.84 -29.03
C ARG A 86 10.66 -13.76 -28.69
N PRO A 87 11.05 -12.55 -28.25
CA PRO A 87 10.11 -11.48 -27.93
C PRO A 87 9.61 -10.77 -29.20
N LYS A 88 8.51 -10.00 -29.09
CA LYS A 88 8.10 -9.04 -30.12
C LYS A 88 9.13 -7.90 -30.23
N ALA A 89 9.36 -7.38 -31.43
CA ALA A 89 10.44 -6.41 -31.72
C ALA A 89 10.42 -5.14 -30.86
N GLU A 90 9.24 -4.57 -30.57
CA GLU A 90 9.11 -3.37 -29.73
C GLU A 90 9.46 -3.64 -28.25
N MET A 91 9.06 -4.80 -27.73
CA MET A 91 9.45 -5.24 -26.38
C MET A 91 10.95 -5.55 -26.30
N LEU A 92 11.58 -5.91 -27.41
CA LEU A 92 13.02 -6.16 -27.47
C LEU A 92 13.80 -4.86 -27.25
N ARG A 93 13.39 -3.76 -27.88
CA ARG A 93 14.06 -2.45 -27.72
C ARG A 93 13.99 -1.92 -26.29
N VAL A 94 12.81 -1.91 -25.68
CA VAL A 94 12.65 -1.46 -24.28
C VAL A 94 13.47 -2.34 -23.34
N LYS A 95 13.52 -3.65 -23.61
CA LYS A 95 14.34 -4.58 -22.83
C LYS A 95 15.83 -4.30 -23.00
N ASP A 96 16.32 -4.02 -24.20
CA ASP A 96 17.73 -3.74 -24.46
C ASP A 96 18.18 -2.43 -23.80
N GLU A 97 17.37 -1.37 -23.91
CA GLU A 97 17.61 -0.08 -23.24
C GLU A 97 17.63 -0.26 -21.71
N LEU A 98 16.67 -1.00 -21.16
CA LEU A 98 16.60 -1.31 -19.73
C LEU A 98 17.77 -2.19 -19.26
N THR A 99 18.21 -3.14 -20.08
CA THR A 99 19.35 -4.02 -19.76
C THR A 99 20.65 -3.23 -19.72
N ARG A 100 20.85 -2.32 -20.68
CA ARG A 100 21.99 -1.39 -20.68
C ARG A 100 21.96 -0.48 -19.46
N PHE A 101 20.81 0.12 -19.19
CA PHE A 101 20.61 0.98 -18.03
C PHE A 101 20.90 0.24 -16.71
N TYR A 102 20.44 -1.00 -16.59
CA TYR A 102 20.70 -1.84 -15.43
C TYR A 102 22.19 -2.05 -15.22
N ALA A 103 22.90 -2.54 -16.23
CA ALA A 103 24.34 -2.83 -16.14
C ALA A 103 25.16 -1.57 -15.83
N GLU A 104 24.79 -0.42 -16.41
CA GLU A 104 25.54 0.82 -16.25
C GLU A 104 25.29 1.53 -14.91
N HIS A 105 24.06 1.50 -14.41
CA HIS A 105 23.64 2.39 -13.33
C HIS A 105 23.09 1.71 -12.09
N TYR A 106 22.63 0.46 -12.18
CA TYR A 106 21.93 -0.21 -11.08
C TYR A 106 22.68 -1.44 -10.55
N GLU A 107 23.22 -2.28 -11.43
CA GLU A 107 24.04 -3.43 -11.04
C GLU A 107 25.22 -3.04 -10.12
N PRO A 108 25.98 -1.95 -10.36
CA PRO A 108 27.11 -1.57 -9.50
C PRO A 108 26.72 -1.14 -8.08
N VAL A 109 25.44 -0.80 -7.85
CA VAL A 109 24.92 -0.41 -6.53
C VAL A 109 24.15 -1.55 -5.85
N MET A 110 24.02 -2.72 -6.49
CA MET A 110 23.38 -3.87 -5.88
C MET A 110 24.36 -4.66 -5.00
N LEU A 111 23.97 -4.88 -3.75
CA LEU A 111 24.65 -5.79 -2.83
C LEU A 111 24.09 -7.22 -2.91
N ASP A 112 22.98 -7.39 -3.63
CA ASP A 112 22.13 -8.56 -3.61
C ASP A 112 22.18 -9.33 -4.94
N ALA A 113 22.52 -10.62 -4.91
CA ALA A 113 22.30 -11.51 -6.06
C ALA A 113 20.84 -12.00 -6.08
N LEU A 114 20.13 -11.73 -7.18
CA LEU A 114 18.71 -12.10 -7.34
C LEU A 114 18.53 -13.14 -8.43
N ASN A 115 17.52 -13.99 -8.26
CA ASN A 115 17.06 -14.90 -9.31
C ASN A 115 15.56 -15.13 -9.14
N TYR A 116 14.89 -15.60 -10.18
CA TYR A 116 13.46 -15.94 -10.13
C TYR A 116 13.19 -17.43 -10.38
N ARG A 117 14.19 -18.29 -10.17
CA ARG A 117 14.05 -19.73 -10.42
C ARG A 117 12.92 -20.27 -9.54
N HIS A 118 11.95 -20.95 -10.16
CA HIS A 118 10.73 -21.46 -9.51
C HIS A 118 9.76 -20.38 -8.98
N LEU A 119 9.94 -19.10 -9.30
CA LEU A 119 9.09 -17.99 -8.83
C LEU A 119 8.27 -17.31 -9.93
N TYR A 120 8.15 -17.91 -11.12
CA TYR A 120 7.42 -17.33 -12.27
C TYR A 120 6.02 -16.81 -11.90
N THR A 121 5.21 -17.61 -11.21
CA THR A 121 3.87 -17.23 -10.78
C THR A 121 3.90 -16.09 -9.77
N ALA A 122 4.86 -16.09 -8.84
CA ALA A 122 5.03 -15.00 -7.88
C ALA A 122 5.40 -13.69 -8.60
N LEU A 123 6.30 -13.74 -9.60
CA LEU A 123 6.64 -12.57 -10.43
C LEU A 123 5.42 -12.03 -11.18
N ASP A 124 4.57 -12.90 -11.70
CA ASP A 124 3.34 -12.48 -12.39
C ASP A 124 2.39 -11.71 -11.49
N TYR A 125 2.22 -12.15 -10.24
CA TYR A 125 1.42 -11.44 -9.24
C TYR A 125 2.10 -10.15 -8.76
N MET A 126 3.41 -10.20 -8.49
CA MET A 126 4.19 -9.02 -8.11
C MET A 126 4.10 -7.90 -9.16
N ALA A 127 4.08 -8.23 -10.46
CA ALA A 127 3.90 -7.22 -11.49
C ALA A 127 2.58 -6.46 -11.34
N ILE A 128 1.49 -7.18 -11.03
CA ILE A 128 0.17 -6.59 -10.79
C ILE A 128 0.19 -5.76 -9.51
N ASP A 129 0.86 -6.23 -8.46
CA ASP A 129 0.99 -5.52 -7.20
C ASP A 129 1.76 -4.20 -7.38
N VAL A 130 2.90 -4.21 -8.08
CA VAL A 130 3.66 -2.99 -8.40
C VAL A 130 2.78 -1.96 -9.11
N ILE A 131 2.05 -2.36 -10.15
CA ILE A 131 1.14 -1.46 -10.87
C ILE A 131 0.08 -0.91 -9.91
N THR A 132 -0.50 -1.79 -9.09
CA THR A 132 -1.52 -1.43 -8.11
C THR A 132 -0.98 -0.47 -7.06
N MET A 133 0.25 -0.65 -6.58
CA MET A 133 0.93 0.24 -5.63
C MET A 133 1.07 1.65 -6.21
N TYR A 134 1.57 1.78 -7.45
CA TYR A 134 1.67 3.07 -8.12
C TYR A 134 0.30 3.69 -8.39
N GLU A 135 -0.65 2.91 -8.91
CA GLU A 135 -2.02 3.39 -9.14
C GLU A 135 -2.68 3.89 -7.85
N ASN A 136 -2.59 3.12 -6.76
CA ASN A 136 -3.18 3.48 -5.47
C ASN A 136 -2.50 4.71 -4.89
N ASN A 137 -1.17 4.78 -4.95
CA ASN A 137 -0.42 5.94 -4.51
C ASN A 137 -0.82 7.21 -5.30
N ILE A 138 -0.95 7.11 -6.63
CA ILE A 138 -1.44 8.22 -7.47
C ILE A 138 -2.88 8.60 -7.09
N LYS A 139 -3.81 7.64 -6.98
CA LYS A 139 -5.21 7.91 -6.66
C LYS A 139 -5.39 8.55 -5.27
N GLN A 140 -4.71 8.02 -4.25
CA GLN A 140 -4.83 8.50 -2.87
C GLN A 140 -4.18 9.87 -2.66
N HIS A 141 -3.13 10.18 -3.42
CA HIS A 141 -2.38 11.42 -3.29
C HIS A 141 -2.56 12.39 -4.48
N TYR A 142 -3.55 12.15 -5.34
CA TYR A 142 -3.75 12.91 -6.59
C TYR A 142 -3.82 14.42 -6.34
N CYS A 143 -4.68 14.86 -5.42
CA CYS A 143 -4.80 16.29 -5.08
C CYS A 143 -3.47 16.85 -4.58
N GLN A 144 -2.75 16.13 -3.72
CA GLN A 144 -1.45 16.55 -3.19
C GLN A 144 -0.39 16.64 -4.30
N TYR A 145 -0.43 15.75 -5.29
CA TYR A 145 0.47 15.80 -6.45
C TYR A 145 0.17 16.97 -7.37
N VAL A 146 -1.11 17.24 -7.66
CA VAL A 146 -1.52 18.45 -8.41
C VAL A 146 -1.11 19.71 -7.65
N GLU A 147 -1.34 19.76 -6.34
CA GLU A 147 -0.91 20.88 -5.52
C GLU A 147 0.60 21.11 -5.55
N ARG A 148 1.38 20.03 -5.46
CA ARG A 148 2.85 20.09 -5.57
C ARG A 148 3.27 20.54 -6.96
N PHE A 149 2.64 20.02 -8.01
CA PHE A 149 2.87 20.42 -9.39
C PHE A 149 2.63 21.92 -9.56
N VAL A 150 1.48 22.45 -9.12
CA VAL A 150 1.19 23.89 -9.19
C VAL A 150 2.21 24.72 -8.42
N ASN A 151 2.57 24.29 -7.20
CA ASN A 151 3.55 25.01 -6.39
C ASN A 151 4.93 25.08 -7.07
N VAL A 152 5.35 24.00 -7.75
CA VAL A 152 6.65 23.94 -8.46
C VAL A 152 6.58 24.74 -9.77
N SER A 153 5.56 24.48 -10.60
CA SER A 153 5.38 25.16 -11.89
C SER A 153 5.26 26.68 -11.75
N LEU A 154 4.63 27.15 -10.66
CA LEU A 154 4.48 28.57 -10.36
C LEU A 154 5.53 29.12 -9.37
N ARG A 155 6.64 28.38 -9.17
CA ARG A 155 7.82 28.82 -8.39
C ARG A 155 7.45 29.42 -7.03
N LYS A 156 6.55 28.74 -6.31
CA LYS A 156 6.01 29.22 -5.02
C LYS A 156 7.13 29.47 -4.01
N ARG A 157 8.16 28.62 -3.99
CA ARG A 157 9.27 28.72 -3.03
C ARG A 157 10.06 29.99 -3.26
N GLU A 158 10.46 30.24 -4.51
CA GLU A 158 11.23 31.40 -4.93
C GLU A 158 10.43 32.69 -4.65
N ARG A 159 9.12 32.70 -4.92
CA ARG A 159 8.23 33.83 -4.60
C ARG A 159 8.16 34.10 -3.09
N ILE A 160 8.15 33.06 -2.25
CA ILE A 160 8.19 33.21 -0.78
C ILE A 160 9.55 33.74 -0.32
N GLU A 161 10.65 33.31 -0.94
CA GLU A 161 12.00 33.82 -0.63
C GLU A 161 12.13 35.31 -0.94
N VAL A 162 11.60 35.75 -2.09
CA VAL A 162 11.52 37.18 -2.43
C VAL A 162 10.73 37.96 -1.38
N ILE A 163 9.56 37.47 -0.95
CA ILE A 163 8.77 38.10 0.13
C ILE A 163 9.57 38.19 1.42
N LYS A 164 10.31 37.12 1.79
CA LYS A 164 11.12 37.10 3.01
C LYS A 164 12.29 38.09 2.96
N ALA A 165 12.85 38.32 1.79
CA ALA A 165 13.98 39.25 1.57
C ALA A 165 13.58 40.73 1.62
N THR A 166 12.28 41.07 1.52
CA THR A 166 11.83 42.47 1.62
C THR A 166 12.13 43.10 2.98
N GLU A 167 12.34 44.42 3.04
CA GLU A 167 12.61 45.18 4.28
C GLU A 167 11.32 45.60 5.03
N VAL A 168 10.22 44.87 4.85
CA VAL A 168 8.94 45.17 5.50
C VAL A 168 8.81 44.46 6.85
N SER A 169 7.83 44.88 7.66
CA SER A 169 7.56 44.24 8.95
C SER A 169 7.20 42.75 8.82
N THR A 170 7.47 41.96 9.86
CA THR A 170 7.12 40.52 9.89
C THR A 170 5.62 40.29 9.67
N GLY A 171 4.76 41.20 10.15
CA GLY A 171 3.32 41.18 9.89
C GLY A 171 2.97 41.32 8.41
N GLN A 172 3.62 42.26 7.70
CA GLN A 172 3.45 42.45 6.26
C GLN A 172 3.97 41.26 5.45
N LYS A 173 5.12 40.68 5.81
CA LYS A 173 5.65 39.47 5.17
C LYS A 173 4.66 38.29 5.28
N LYS A 174 4.05 38.12 6.46
CA LYS A 174 3.02 37.09 6.69
C LYS A 174 1.77 37.35 5.85
N ALA A 175 1.29 38.60 5.77
CA ALA A 175 0.15 38.98 4.95
C ALA A 175 0.40 38.71 3.45
N GLN A 176 1.57 39.09 2.93
CA GLN A 176 1.97 38.82 1.55
C GLN A 176 2.07 37.32 1.25
N THR A 177 2.64 36.54 2.17
CA THR A 177 2.71 35.07 2.04
C THR A 177 1.33 34.43 2.00
N ASN A 178 0.39 34.92 2.83
CA ASN A 178 -0.99 34.44 2.85
C ASN A 178 -1.74 34.80 1.55
N LEU A 179 -1.53 36.01 1.02
CA LEU A 179 -2.09 36.43 -0.27
C LEU A 179 -1.62 35.52 -1.40
N LEU A 180 -0.31 35.27 -1.50
CA LEU A 180 0.27 34.33 -2.44
C LEU A 180 -0.34 32.92 -2.29
N CYS A 181 -0.50 32.44 -1.05
CA CYS A 181 -1.10 31.13 -0.82
C CYS A 181 -2.58 31.08 -1.23
N ARG A 182 -3.33 32.17 -1.06
CA ARG A 182 -4.74 32.28 -1.48
C ARG A 182 -4.86 32.32 -3.00
N GLU A 183 -3.99 33.07 -3.67
CA GLU A 183 -3.90 33.14 -5.12
C GLU A 183 -3.64 31.74 -5.71
N LEU A 184 -2.59 31.06 -5.25
CA LEU A 184 -2.25 29.71 -5.74
C LEU A 184 -3.30 28.66 -5.38
N ARG A 185 -4.08 28.84 -4.32
CA ARG A 185 -5.20 27.95 -3.98
C ARG A 185 -6.27 27.99 -5.06
N LYS A 186 -6.65 29.17 -5.54
CA LYS A 186 -7.62 29.31 -6.64
C LYS A 186 -7.15 28.61 -7.91
N VAL A 187 -5.85 28.71 -8.24
CA VAL A 187 -5.27 27.99 -9.40
C VAL A 187 -5.36 26.47 -9.22
N LYS A 188 -5.07 25.95 -8.02
CA LYS A 188 -5.20 24.53 -7.72
C LYS A 188 -6.65 24.07 -7.83
N ASP A 189 -7.58 24.85 -7.28
CA ASP A 189 -9.01 24.55 -7.30
C ASP A 189 -9.54 24.55 -8.73
N ASP A 190 -9.10 25.48 -9.58
CA ASP A 190 -9.47 25.50 -11.01
C ASP A 190 -8.81 24.37 -11.82
N ILE A 191 -7.67 23.82 -11.39
CA ILE A 191 -7.11 22.61 -12.03
C ILE A 191 -7.84 21.34 -11.59
N LEU A 192 -8.18 21.24 -10.29
CA LEU A 192 -8.82 20.06 -9.69
C LEU A 192 -10.33 20.00 -9.95
N GLY A 193 -10.99 21.15 -10.00
CA GLY A 193 -12.43 21.31 -10.22
C GLY A 193 -12.73 21.83 -11.63
N VAL A 194 -13.94 21.60 -12.11
CA VAL A 194 -14.47 22.19 -13.35
C VAL A 194 -15.21 23.48 -12.99
N ASN A 195 -14.53 24.41 -12.32
CA ASN A 195 -15.11 25.70 -12.01
C ASN A 195 -15.33 26.46 -13.31
N ASP A 196 -16.59 26.84 -13.56
CA ASP A 196 -16.97 27.72 -14.66
C ASP A 196 -17.92 28.79 -14.10
N PRO A 197 -17.51 30.08 -14.06
CA PRO A 197 -16.21 30.60 -14.50
C PRO A 197 -15.05 30.21 -13.55
N LYS A 198 -13.82 30.19 -14.09
CA LYS A 198 -12.58 29.99 -13.31
C LYS A 198 -12.45 31.08 -12.22
N THR A 199 -12.01 30.69 -11.03
CA THR A 199 -11.95 31.57 -9.84
C THR A 199 -10.59 32.25 -9.64
N SER A 200 -9.56 31.72 -10.29
CA SER A 200 -8.19 32.26 -10.34
C SER A 200 -8.11 33.50 -11.23
N ASP A 201 -7.01 34.22 -11.08
CA ASP A 201 -6.73 35.40 -11.90
C ASP A 201 -6.64 35.01 -13.41
N PRO A 202 -7.20 35.82 -14.34
CA PRO A 202 -7.17 35.56 -15.78
C PRO A 202 -5.78 35.22 -16.33
N GLN A 203 -4.69 35.73 -15.73
CA GLN A 203 -3.33 35.42 -16.16
C GLN A 203 -3.02 33.91 -16.10
N TYR A 204 -3.73 33.14 -15.27
CA TYR A 204 -3.52 31.70 -15.12
C TYR A 204 -4.39 30.85 -16.04
N HIS A 205 -5.45 31.39 -16.63
CA HIS A 205 -6.49 30.59 -17.28
C HIS A 205 -5.97 29.80 -18.47
N LYS A 206 -5.18 30.45 -19.35
CA LYS A 206 -4.53 29.79 -20.48
C LYS A 206 -3.62 28.65 -20.02
N TRP A 207 -2.78 28.91 -19.01
CA TRP A 207 -1.88 27.90 -18.46
C TRP A 207 -2.64 26.72 -17.86
N ILE A 208 -3.73 26.96 -17.12
CA ILE A 208 -4.59 25.93 -16.54
C ILE A 208 -5.18 25.02 -17.62
N ASP A 209 -5.69 25.61 -18.71
CA ASP A 209 -6.33 24.86 -19.79
C ASP A 209 -5.34 23.95 -20.53
N GLU A 210 -4.08 24.38 -20.68
CA GLU A 210 -3.01 23.56 -21.25
C GLU A 210 -2.67 22.31 -20.41
N GLN A 211 -2.95 22.31 -19.09
CA GLN A 211 -2.61 21.18 -18.21
C GLN A 211 -3.68 20.07 -18.13
N ARG A 212 -4.95 20.38 -18.46
CA ARG A 212 -6.10 19.45 -18.31
C ARG A 212 -6.18 18.27 -19.30
N PRO A 213 -5.70 18.34 -20.56
CA PRO A 213 -5.87 17.25 -21.54
C PRO A 213 -5.14 15.93 -21.25
N ARG A 214 -4.29 15.85 -20.21
CA ARG A 214 -3.30 14.76 -20.02
C ARG A 214 -3.72 13.60 -19.09
N ASN A 215 -4.93 13.58 -18.51
CA ASN A 215 -5.27 12.68 -17.37
C ASN A 215 -6.42 11.67 -17.64
N GLY A 216 -6.24 10.73 -18.59
CA GLY A 216 -7.27 9.78 -19.07
C GLY A 216 -7.68 8.58 -18.16
N LYS A 217 -8.88 8.04 -18.40
CA LYS A 217 -9.60 6.94 -17.68
C LYS A 217 -9.16 5.50 -18.08
N ARG A 218 -9.32 4.50 -17.19
CA ARG A 218 -8.99 3.06 -17.39
C ARG A 218 -10.19 2.09 -17.26
N THR A 219 -10.23 1.03 -18.08
CA THR A 219 -11.05 -0.20 -17.93
C THR A 219 -10.26 -1.45 -18.33
N GLY A 220 -10.43 -2.58 -17.61
CA GLY A 220 -9.58 -3.79 -17.70
C GLY A 220 -10.28 -5.09 -18.13
N ILE A 221 -9.55 -6.22 -18.17
CA ILE A 221 -10.01 -7.58 -18.54
C ILE A 221 -9.24 -8.68 -17.76
N ALA A 222 -9.93 -9.79 -17.44
CA ALA A 222 -9.44 -11.04 -16.83
C ALA A 222 -9.45 -12.22 -17.84
N ARG A 223 -8.78 -13.37 -17.54
CA ARG A 223 -9.11 -14.73 -18.09
C ARG A 223 -8.34 -15.90 -17.43
N ASP A 224 -8.95 -17.09 -17.57
CA ASP A 224 -8.81 -18.38 -16.84
C ASP A 224 -7.63 -19.32 -17.18
N GLY A 225 -7.35 -20.27 -16.26
CA GLY A 225 -6.47 -21.44 -16.43
C GLY A 225 -6.77 -22.61 -15.47
N ASN A 226 -6.56 -23.85 -15.94
CA ASN A 226 -7.20 -25.11 -15.50
C ASN A 226 -6.50 -25.88 -14.35
N LEU A 227 -5.69 -25.23 -13.50
CA LEU A 227 -5.06 -25.85 -12.29
C LEU A 227 -6.06 -26.12 -11.15
N LYS A 228 -7.25 -25.51 -11.23
CA LYS A 228 -8.26 -25.49 -10.18
C LYS A 228 -8.81 -26.86 -9.81
N LYS A 229 -8.76 -27.84 -10.72
CA LYS A 229 -9.34 -29.18 -10.49
C LYS A 229 -8.49 -30.06 -9.58
N MET A 230 -7.17 -29.83 -9.52
CA MET A 230 -6.22 -30.66 -8.75
C MET A 230 -5.71 -29.97 -7.48
N GLN A 231 -6.18 -28.74 -7.22
CA GLN A 231 -5.69 -27.89 -6.13
C GLN A 231 -5.71 -28.57 -4.76
N SER A 232 -6.74 -29.38 -4.48
CA SER A 232 -6.89 -30.00 -3.17
C SER A 232 -5.82 -31.05 -2.86
N ASP A 233 -5.42 -31.81 -3.88
CA ASP A 233 -4.42 -32.85 -3.76
C ASP A 233 -3.02 -32.23 -3.69
N VAL A 234 -2.77 -31.23 -4.53
CA VAL A 234 -1.52 -30.44 -4.52
C VAL A 234 -1.30 -29.79 -3.15
N TRP A 235 -2.31 -29.15 -2.56
CA TRP A 235 -2.19 -28.57 -1.23
C TRP A 235 -1.97 -29.64 -0.14
N GLY A 236 -2.58 -30.83 -0.26
CA GLY A 236 -2.42 -31.93 0.68
C GLY A 236 -1.02 -32.57 0.69
N LEU A 237 -0.26 -32.44 -0.40
CA LEU A 237 1.13 -32.92 -0.48
C LEU A 237 2.07 -32.11 0.44
N PHE A 238 1.86 -30.79 0.52
CA PHE A 238 2.80 -29.88 1.19
C PHE A 238 2.31 -29.38 2.56
N PHE A 239 0.99 -29.36 2.79
CA PHE A 239 0.38 -28.79 4.00
C PHE A 239 -0.49 -29.83 4.71
N LYS A 240 -0.55 -29.75 6.05
CA LYS A 240 -1.48 -30.54 6.89
C LYS A 240 -2.92 -30.06 6.72
N THR A 241 -3.43 -30.16 5.50
CA THR A 241 -4.78 -29.69 5.16
C THR A 241 -5.89 -30.49 5.86
N ASP A 242 -5.54 -31.60 6.50
CA ASP A 242 -6.37 -32.40 7.41
C ASP A 242 -6.59 -31.74 8.78
N MET A 243 -5.82 -30.70 9.14
CA MET A 243 -6.02 -29.97 10.40
C MET A 243 -7.36 -29.23 10.44
N LYS A 244 -7.90 -29.11 11.66
CA LYS A 244 -9.18 -28.43 11.92
C LYS A 244 -9.26 -27.04 11.29
N CYS A 245 -8.17 -26.27 11.28
CA CYS A 245 -8.14 -24.91 10.71
C CYS A 245 -8.39 -24.82 9.20
N PHE A 246 -8.35 -25.93 8.46
CA PHE A 246 -8.67 -25.96 7.03
C PHE A 246 -10.14 -26.33 6.76
N HIS A 247 -10.92 -26.64 7.79
CA HIS A 247 -12.34 -26.97 7.69
C HIS A 247 -12.67 -28.03 6.61
N ARG A 248 -11.79 -29.02 6.41
CA ARG A 248 -11.98 -30.10 5.41
C ARG A 248 -12.87 -31.23 5.91
N VAL A 249 -13.14 -31.31 7.21
CA VAL A 249 -14.04 -32.32 7.78
C VAL A 249 -15.46 -32.08 7.27
N GLU A 250 -16.01 -33.10 6.61
CA GLU A 250 -17.34 -33.05 6.06
C GLU A 250 -18.37 -32.88 7.20
N ASN A 251 -19.40 -32.06 6.97
CA ASN A 251 -20.45 -31.75 7.94
C ASN A 251 -20.08 -30.98 9.23
N ALA A 252 -18.80 -30.79 9.58
CA ALA A 252 -18.39 -30.10 10.81
C ALA A 252 -18.37 -28.55 10.73
N HIS A 253 -18.30 -28.00 9.52
CA HIS A 253 -18.19 -26.55 9.29
C HIS A 253 -19.05 -26.09 8.11
N SER A 254 -19.53 -24.84 8.14
CA SER A 254 -20.23 -24.18 7.03
C SER A 254 -19.29 -23.56 5.98
N TYR A 255 -17.99 -23.57 6.25
CA TYR A 255 -16.91 -23.11 5.37
C TYR A 255 -15.99 -24.28 5.00
N THR A 256 -15.25 -24.14 3.91
CA THR A 256 -14.22 -25.08 3.45
C THR A 256 -12.99 -24.30 2.97
N PHE A 257 -11.82 -24.92 3.01
CA PHE A 257 -10.57 -24.32 2.52
C PHE A 257 -10.70 -23.81 1.09
N HIS A 258 -10.30 -22.56 0.84
CA HIS A 258 -10.35 -21.93 -0.47
C HIS A 258 -9.06 -22.12 -1.30
N HIS A 259 -8.18 -23.04 -0.88
CA HIS A 259 -6.94 -23.35 -1.61
C HIS A 259 -6.00 -22.14 -1.79
N MET A 260 -6.02 -21.25 -0.79
CA MET A 260 -5.19 -20.06 -0.75
C MET A 260 -4.70 -19.84 0.68
N ILE A 261 -3.39 -19.69 0.82
CA ILE A 261 -2.71 -19.29 2.05
C ILE A 261 -1.87 -18.08 1.70
N GLU A 262 -2.06 -17.00 2.45
CA GLU A 262 -1.21 -15.81 2.40
C GLU A 262 -0.25 -15.88 3.59
N THR A 263 1.04 -15.62 3.40
CA THR A 263 2.04 -15.71 4.48
C THR A 263 3.16 -14.70 4.30
N ASP A 264 3.68 -14.21 5.42
CA ASP A 264 4.87 -13.36 5.49
C ASP A 264 6.16 -14.14 5.84
N GLY A 265 6.09 -15.48 5.85
CA GLY A 265 7.18 -16.38 6.25
C GLY A 265 7.26 -16.67 7.75
N VAL A 266 6.46 -16.00 8.58
CA VAL A 266 6.34 -16.24 10.04
C VAL A 266 4.92 -16.68 10.40
N SER A 267 3.94 -15.92 9.91
CA SER A 267 2.51 -16.12 10.11
C SER A 267 1.82 -16.43 8.78
N CYS A 268 0.66 -17.08 8.83
CA CYS A 268 -0.15 -17.32 7.65
C CYS A 268 -1.65 -17.12 7.89
N SER A 269 -2.32 -16.63 6.86
CA SER A 269 -3.75 -16.42 6.73
C SER A 269 -4.32 -17.48 5.79
N ILE A 270 -5.11 -18.40 6.33
CA ILE A 270 -5.79 -19.45 5.55
C ILE A 270 -7.12 -18.88 5.06
N ALA A 271 -7.30 -18.79 3.74
CA ALA A 271 -8.56 -18.35 3.16
C ALA A 271 -9.57 -19.50 3.12
N LEU A 272 -10.79 -19.24 3.56
CA LEU A 272 -11.92 -20.17 3.58
C LEU A 272 -13.08 -19.58 2.78
N ILE A 273 -13.87 -20.45 2.15
CA ILE A 273 -15.07 -20.10 1.39
C ILE A 273 -16.29 -20.84 1.94
N ARG A 274 -17.44 -20.18 1.98
CA ARG A 274 -18.71 -20.80 2.41
C ARG A 274 -19.06 -21.96 1.47
N LYS A 275 -19.51 -23.11 2.00
CA LYS A 275 -19.65 -24.35 1.22
C LYS A 275 -20.61 -24.23 0.02
N ASP A 276 -21.71 -23.47 0.15
CA ASP A 276 -22.64 -23.18 -0.95
C ASP A 276 -22.03 -22.37 -2.10
N LYS A 277 -20.89 -21.70 -1.84
CA LYS A 277 -20.16 -20.84 -2.77
C LYS A 277 -18.84 -21.46 -3.26
N ALA A 278 -18.39 -22.57 -2.68
CA ALA A 278 -17.18 -23.26 -3.09
C ALA A 278 -17.26 -23.68 -4.58
N GLY A 279 -16.16 -23.49 -5.33
CA GLY A 279 -16.08 -23.81 -6.76
C GLY A 279 -16.79 -22.84 -7.71
N LYS A 280 -17.70 -22.00 -7.22
CA LYS A 280 -18.46 -21.03 -8.02
C LYS A 280 -17.67 -19.72 -8.18
N ILE A 281 -17.92 -19.01 -9.27
CA ILE A 281 -17.47 -17.62 -9.40
C ILE A 281 -18.30 -16.79 -8.43
N VAL A 282 -17.68 -16.40 -7.31
CA VAL A 282 -18.29 -15.51 -6.33
C VAL A 282 -17.98 -14.09 -6.76
N LYS A 283 -18.95 -13.41 -7.37
CA LYS A 283 -18.87 -11.94 -7.46
C LYS A 283 -18.93 -11.43 -6.03
N THR A 284 -17.84 -10.83 -5.53
CA THR A 284 -17.90 -10.08 -4.29
C THR A 284 -19.07 -9.11 -4.46
N PRO A 285 -20.08 -9.12 -3.58
CA PRO A 285 -21.03 -8.03 -3.60
C PRO A 285 -20.17 -6.78 -3.52
N LYS A 286 -20.29 -5.86 -4.50
CA LYS A 286 -19.89 -4.49 -4.22
C LYS A 286 -20.52 -4.21 -2.88
N ALA A 287 -19.73 -3.80 -1.88
CA ALA A 287 -20.29 -3.40 -0.61
C ALA A 287 -21.54 -2.63 -0.97
N LYS A 288 -22.73 -3.10 -0.54
CA LYS A 288 -23.89 -2.22 -0.59
C LYS A 288 -23.32 -0.94 -0.03
N LYS A 289 -23.48 0.20 -0.73
CA LYS A 289 -23.43 1.45 -0.01
C LYS A 289 -24.47 1.23 1.07
N SER A 290 -24.03 0.76 2.24
CA SER A 290 -24.81 0.94 3.43
C SER A 290 -25.03 2.43 3.35
N GLY A 291 -26.30 2.86 3.27
CA GLY A 291 -26.61 4.14 3.90
C GLY A 291 -25.85 4.08 5.22
N GLY A 292 -24.99 5.07 5.44
CA GLY A 292 -23.97 5.01 6.48
C GLY A 292 -24.56 4.65 7.84
N GLU A 293 -23.74 4.71 8.89
CA GLU A 293 -24.33 4.72 10.23
C GLU A 293 -25.47 5.75 10.26
N LYS A 294 -26.71 5.26 10.39
CA LYS A 294 -27.89 6.12 10.45
C LYS A 294 -27.88 6.75 11.82
N TYR A 295 -28.07 8.06 11.89
CA TYR A 295 -28.29 8.70 13.18
C TYR A 295 -29.63 8.23 13.78
N ILE A 296 -29.79 8.34 15.10
CA ILE A 296 -30.99 7.86 15.82
C ILE A 296 -32.28 8.52 15.29
N ASP A 297 -32.18 9.74 14.77
CA ASP A 297 -33.24 10.51 14.11
C ASP A 297 -33.52 10.09 12.66
N GLU A 298 -32.65 9.30 12.05
CA GLU A 298 -32.81 8.75 10.69
C GLU A 298 -33.41 7.32 10.68
N LEU A 299 -33.72 6.78 11.87
CA LEU A 299 -34.30 5.45 12.05
C LEU A 299 -35.83 5.48 11.95
N SER A 300 -36.43 4.44 11.35
CA SER A 300 -37.88 4.25 11.37
C SER A 300 -38.38 3.93 12.79
N GLU A 301 -39.69 4.06 13.03
CA GLU A 301 -40.27 3.72 14.33
C GLU A 301 -40.08 2.24 14.71
N GLU A 302 -40.15 1.34 13.72
CA GLU A 302 -39.88 -0.09 13.90
C GLU A 302 -38.40 -0.34 14.25
N GLU A 303 -37.47 0.35 13.56
CA GLU A 303 -36.03 0.29 13.86
C GLU A 303 -35.75 0.80 15.28
N ARG A 304 -36.37 1.93 15.68
CA ARG A 304 -36.27 2.47 17.04
C ARG A 304 -36.86 1.54 18.10
N GLY A 305 -38.01 0.92 17.84
CA GLY A 305 -38.63 -0.05 18.73
C GLY A 305 -37.69 -1.21 19.05
N SER A 306 -36.98 -1.73 18.03
CA SER A 306 -35.99 -2.81 18.21
C SER A 306 -34.73 -2.40 18.99
N LEU A 307 -34.47 -1.08 19.12
CA LEU A 307 -33.34 -0.54 19.89
C LEU A 307 -33.71 -0.22 21.33
N ALA A 308 -34.99 -0.02 21.65
CA ALA A 308 -35.47 0.27 23.00
C ALA A 308 -35.13 -0.85 24.00
N GLU A 309 -35.08 -2.10 23.53
CA GLU A 309 -34.71 -3.28 24.33
C GLU A 309 -33.19 -3.40 24.55
N LYS A 310 -32.38 -2.61 23.83
CA LYS A 310 -30.91 -2.70 23.90
C LYS A 310 -30.35 -1.74 24.94
N LYS A 311 -29.26 -2.14 25.58
CA LYS A 311 -28.51 -1.28 26.48
C LYS A 311 -27.84 -0.17 25.68
N LEU A 312 -28.34 1.07 25.81
CA LEU A 312 -27.74 2.25 25.21
C LEU A 312 -26.42 2.58 25.92
N VAL A 313 -25.40 2.89 25.13
CA VAL A 313 -24.08 3.31 25.62
C VAL A 313 -23.69 4.57 24.87
N GLY A 314 -23.62 5.70 25.57
CA GLY A 314 -23.05 6.94 25.06
C GLY A 314 -21.53 6.83 25.01
N ILE A 315 -20.94 7.14 23.86
CA ILE A 315 -19.50 7.11 23.64
C ILE A 315 -19.03 8.55 23.37
N ASP A 316 -18.10 9.04 24.17
CA ASP A 316 -17.43 10.32 23.95
C ASP A 316 -15.93 10.05 23.69
N PRO A 317 -15.49 10.08 22.42
CA PRO A 317 -14.08 10.06 22.08
C PRO A 317 -13.46 11.45 22.37
N ASN A 318 -13.12 11.69 23.64
CA ASN A 318 -12.46 12.91 24.09
C ASN A 318 -10.96 12.94 23.69
N MET A 319 -10.33 14.11 23.66
CA MET A 319 -8.90 14.29 23.34
C MET A 319 -7.95 13.67 24.38
N GLY A 320 -8.42 13.43 25.61
CA GLY A 320 -7.62 12.84 26.71
C GLY A 320 -7.81 11.32 26.92
N ASP A 321 -9.02 10.81 26.64
CA ASP A 321 -9.37 9.39 26.79
C ASP A 321 -9.55 8.76 25.42
N LEU A 322 -8.96 7.59 25.17
CA LEU A 322 -9.12 6.91 23.88
C LEU A 322 -10.55 6.39 23.69
N LEU A 323 -11.23 6.04 24.78
CA LEU A 323 -12.65 5.66 24.77
C LEU A 323 -13.25 5.95 26.14
N TYR A 324 -14.34 6.72 26.18
CA TYR A 324 -15.15 6.90 27.38
C TYR A 324 -16.59 6.52 27.06
N CYS A 325 -17.14 5.58 27.83
CA CYS A 325 -18.49 5.05 27.63
C CYS A 325 -19.31 5.19 28.91
N VAL A 326 -20.56 5.60 28.76
CA VAL A 326 -21.56 5.70 29.83
C VAL A 326 -22.83 4.98 29.40
N ASN A 327 -23.50 4.28 30.30
CA ASN A 327 -24.71 3.52 29.95
C ASN A 327 -26.03 4.22 30.34
N SER A 328 -25.95 5.46 30.79
CA SER A 328 -27.07 6.28 31.24
C SER A 328 -26.61 7.74 31.28
N ASP A 329 -27.55 8.66 31.49
CA ASP A 329 -27.37 10.08 31.78
C ASP A 329 -27.39 10.39 33.29
N GLN A 330 -27.65 9.37 34.14
CA GLN A 330 -27.73 9.50 35.59
C GLN A 330 -26.35 9.59 36.26
N ARG A 331 -26.26 10.33 37.37
CA ARG A 331 -24.97 10.64 38.03
C ARG A 331 -24.17 9.40 38.48
N ASP A 332 -24.86 8.32 38.82
CA ASP A 332 -24.36 7.02 39.31
C ASP A 332 -24.20 5.95 38.20
N GLN A 333 -24.22 6.36 36.93
CA GLN A 333 -24.04 5.48 35.78
C GLN A 333 -22.75 4.64 35.82
N THR A 334 -22.80 3.46 35.20
CA THR A 334 -21.62 2.63 34.95
C THR A 334 -20.77 3.29 33.87
N LYS A 335 -19.47 3.42 34.16
CA LYS A 335 -18.50 4.08 33.28
C LYS A 335 -17.45 3.07 32.85
N PHE A 336 -17.17 3.01 31.55
CA PHE A 336 -15.99 2.34 31.01
C PHE A 336 -15.04 3.40 30.46
N ARG A 337 -13.77 3.35 30.88
CA ARG A 337 -12.76 4.33 30.48
C ARG A 337 -11.50 3.64 30.01
N TYR A 338 -11.17 3.80 28.74
CA TYR A 338 -9.92 3.36 28.15
C TYR A 338 -8.98 4.55 27.96
N LEU A 339 -8.03 4.68 28.88
CA LEU A 339 -7.06 5.78 28.90
C LEU A 339 -5.93 5.53 27.90
N GLN A 340 -5.34 6.62 27.39
CA GLN A 340 -4.09 6.54 26.62
C GLN A 340 -2.97 5.85 27.42
N ASN A 341 -2.93 6.04 28.76
CA ASN A 341 -1.98 5.34 29.64
C ASN A 341 -2.26 3.84 29.75
N THR A 342 -3.52 3.41 29.75
CA THR A 342 -3.89 1.99 29.73
C THR A 342 -3.42 1.35 28.43
N CYS A 343 -3.63 2.01 27.29
CA CYS A 343 -3.11 1.58 26.00
C CYS A 343 -1.58 1.50 25.98
N ARG A 344 -0.88 2.53 26.45
CA ARG A 344 0.59 2.56 26.56
C ARG A 344 1.15 1.42 27.43
N LYS A 345 0.47 1.09 28.54
CA LYS A 345 0.84 -0.04 29.42
C LYS A 345 0.57 -1.38 28.75
N GLY A 346 -0.62 -1.57 28.17
CA GLY A 346 -1.02 -2.82 27.51
C GLY A 346 -0.14 -3.18 26.31
N THR A 347 0.20 -2.17 25.49
CA THR A 347 1.15 -2.32 24.37
C THR A 347 2.60 -2.45 24.81
N LYS A 348 2.90 -2.28 26.11
CA LYS A 348 4.26 -2.25 26.68
C LYS A 348 5.19 -1.29 25.94
N TYR A 349 4.63 -0.19 25.43
CA TYR A 349 5.32 0.72 24.52
C TYR A 349 6.66 1.23 25.07
N LYS A 350 6.70 1.60 26.37
CA LYS A 350 7.94 2.06 27.03
C LYS A 350 9.01 0.96 27.08
N LYS A 351 8.62 -0.29 27.33
CA LYS A 351 9.54 -1.45 27.34
C LYS A 351 10.16 -1.64 25.95
N TYR A 352 9.34 -1.71 24.90
CA TYR A 352 9.82 -1.91 23.54
C TYR A 352 10.67 -0.74 23.03
N ARG A 353 10.27 0.50 23.33
CA ARG A 353 11.08 1.69 23.03
C ARG A 353 12.46 1.61 23.69
N ASN A 354 12.53 1.25 24.97
CA ASN A 354 13.81 1.12 25.67
C ASN A 354 14.67 0.00 25.10
N MET A 355 14.07 -1.13 24.70
CA MET A 355 14.81 -2.22 24.04
C MET A 355 15.39 -1.78 22.69
N LEU A 356 14.59 -1.11 21.84
CA LEU A 356 15.08 -0.53 20.59
C LEU A 356 16.21 0.49 20.81
N GLN A 357 16.09 1.32 21.85
CA GLN A 357 17.13 2.30 22.17
C GLN A 357 18.41 1.66 22.73
N SER A 358 18.28 0.52 23.44
CA SER A 358 19.42 -0.29 23.85
C SER A 358 20.14 -0.89 22.64
N MET A 359 19.38 -1.46 21.70
CA MET A 359 19.92 -2.05 20.46
C MET A 359 20.69 -1.02 19.61
N LYS A 360 20.33 0.26 19.66
CA LYS A 360 21.09 1.32 18.97
C LYS A 360 22.55 1.47 19.46
N ARG A 361 22.89 0.89 20.62
CA ARG A 361 24.26 0.88 21.16
C ARG A 361 25.09 -0.27 20.61
N ASP A 362 24.45 -1.26 19.97
CA ASP A 362 25.14 -2.39 19.39
C ASP A 362 26.07 -1.91 18.27
N VAL A 363 27.17 -2.63 18.10
CA VAL A 363 28.24 -2.29 17.15
C VAL A 363 28.14 -3.26 15.97
N VAL A 364 28.07 -2.70 14.77
CA VAL A 364 28.11 -3.42 13.49
C VAL A 364 29.21 -2.79 12.66
N ASP A 365 30.14 -3.61 12.17
CA ASP A 365 31.31 -3.18 11.39
C ASP A 365 32.11 -2.05 12.06
N SER A 366 32.39 -2.23 13.35
CA SER A 366 33.15 -1.29 14.20
C SER A 366 32.50 0.09 14.41
N ARG A 367 31.23 0.27 14.02
CA ARG A 367 30.45 1.50 14.22
C ARG A 367 29.16 1.21 14.98
N ARG A 368 28.66 2.18 15.76
CA ARG A 368 27.39 2.02 16.47
C ARG A 368 26.22 2.12 15.49
N ILE A 369 25.15 1.36 15.72
CA ILE A 369 23.91 1.46 14.91
C ILE A 369 23.35 2.90 14.92
N ALA A 370 23.52 3.66 16.01
CA ALA A 370 23.13 5.07 16.07
C ALA A 370 23.90 5.96 15.07
N GLU A 371 25.19 5.69 14.85
CA GLU A 371 26.05 6.45 13.92
C GLU A 371 25.66 6.14 12.49
N TRP A 372 25.48 4.85 12.16
CA TRP A 372 24.90 4.42 10.89
C TRP A 372 23.58 5.13 10.60
N GLY A 373 22.68 5.20 11.59
CA GLY A 373 21.39 5.87 11.43
C GLY A 373 21.49 7.39 11.20
N ALA A 374 22.50 8.05 11.77
CA ALA A 374 22.74 9.47 11.56
C ALA A 374 23.26 9.73 10.14
N ASP A 375 24.26 8.94 9.69
CA ASP A 375 24.81 9.03 8.33
C ASP A 375 23.72 8.72 7.30
N MET A 376 22.96 7.64 7.47
CA MET A 376 21.88 7.29 6.54
C MET A 376 20.76 8.33 6.45
N SER A 377 20.60 9.16 7.49
CA SER A 377 19.55 10.19 7.51
C SER A 377 19.80 11.33 6.52
N THR A 378 21.03 11.49 6.04
CA THR A 378 21.35 12.47 4.98
C THR A 378 20.83 12.05 3.62
N TYR A 379 20.61 10.75 3.42
CA TYR A 379 20.08 10.21 2.17
C TYR A 379 18.56 10.16 2.19
N ASN A 380 17.95 10.48 1.06
CA ASN A 380 16.51 10.64 0.98
C ASN A 380 15.91 9.81 -0.14
N LYS A 381 15.17 8.76 0.22
CA LYS A 381 14.42 7.93 -0.72
C LYS A 381 13.42 8.69 -1.59
N LYS A 382 13.06 9.93 -1.26
CA LYS A 382 12.15 10.80 -2.01
C LYS A 382 12.87 11.76 -2.96
N THR A 383 14.22 11.76 -2.99
CA THR A 383 14.98 12.57 -3.95
C THR A 383 14.60 12.19 -5.38
N LEU A 384 14.58 13.19 -6.26
CA LEU A 384 14.40 13.04 -7.70
C LEU A 384 15.68 13.39 -8.47
N ASN A 385 16.78 13.65 -7.76
CA ASN A 385 18.08 13.81 -8.38
C ASN A 385 18.70 12.42 -8.59
N PHE A 386 19.13 12.14 -9.82
CA PHE A 386 19.65 10.84 -10.24
C PHE A 386 20.82 10.37 -9.36
N GLU A 387 21.88 11.17 -9.25
CA GLU A 387 23.08 10.81 -8.48
C GLU A 387 22.79 10.68 -6.98
N ALA A 388 22.03 11.61 -6.39
CA ALA A 388 21.64 11.52 -4.98
C ALA A 388 20.76 10.28 -4.70
N PHE A 389 19.97 9.81 -5.68
CA PHE A 389 19.23 8.57 -5.52
C PHE A 389 20.13 7.34 -5.65
N LYS A 390 21.13 7.34 -6.55
CA LYS A 390 22.13 6.26 -6.62
C LYS A 390 22.91 6.11 -5.33
N VAL A 391 23.34 7.22 -4.74
CA VAL A 391 24.02 7.21 -3.43
C VAL A 391 23.11 6.67 -2.32
N TYR A 392 21.80 6.95 -2.37
CA TYR A 392 20.84 6.36 -1.43
C TYR A 392 20.65 4.84 -1.58
N LEU A 393 20.94 4.28 -2.77
CA LEU A 393 20.77 2.84 -3.04
C LEU A 393 21.95 1.99 -2.59
N GLN A 394 23.13 2.61 -2.42
CA GLN A 394 24.32 2.03 -1.80
C GLN A 394 24.13 1.91 -0.29
#